data_AF-A0A818DW90-F1
#
_entry.id   AF-A0A818DW90-F1
#
_cell.length_a   1.000
_cell.length_b   1.000
_cell.length_c   1.000
_cell.angle_alpha   90.00
_cell.angle_beta   90.00
_cell.angle_gamma   90.00
#
_symmetry.space_group_name_H-M   'P 1'
#
loop_
_entity.id
_entity.type
_entity.pdbx_description
1 polymer ?
#
loop_
_entity_poly.entity_id
_entity_poly.type
_entity_poly.pdbx_seq_one_letter_code
_entity_poly.pdbx_strand_id
1 'polypeptide(L)'
;IDPYNPCAFPSITFHGPPMLVRSFDEHLEQNRNHWNEAHSNIILNLEHMLDITFPSNIFFKSKSQTKDDQQQECGICYESTIDMNGAIIYCETTNCFKQYHEKCWKSWLRKKVPQRGGCDVLDIVVDERMNTTTASGPCLFCKKNIIVN
;
A
#
# COMPACT_ATOMS: atom_id res chain seq x y z
N ILE A 1 12.07 10.51 10.51
CA ILE A 1 13.23 11.09 9.80
C ILE A 1 13.22 12.58 10.10
N ASP A 2 14.35 13.14 10.54
CA ASP A 2 14.46 14.57 10.80
C ASP A 2 14.55 15.33 9.46
N PRO A 3 13.59 16.20 9.11
CA PRO A 3 13.64 16.95 7.86
C PRO A 3 14.82 17.94 7.78
N TYR A 4 15.40 18.34 8.92
CA TYR A 4 16.55 19.24 8.97
C TYR A 4 17.89 18.49 8.98
N ASN A 5 17.87 17.19 9.29
CA ASN A 5 19.03 16.32 9.21
C ASN A 5 18.64 14.93 8.66
N PRO A 6 18.35 14.80 7.36
CA PRO A 6 17.73 13.61 6.77
C PRO A 6 18.64 12.37 6.80
N CYS A 7 19.95 12.56 6.95
CA CYS A 7 20.93 11.48 7.04
C CYS A 7 21.23 11.05 8.48
N ALA A 8 20.66 11.71 9.50
CA ALA A 8 20.80 11.26 10.88
C ALA A 8 20.12 9.92 11.12
N PHE A 9 20.61 9.16 12.10
CA PHE A 9 20.02 7.90 12.49
C PHE A 9 18.53 8.08 12.90
N PRO A 10 17.57 7.42 12.22
CA PRO A 10 16.15 7.61 12.50
C PRO A 10 15.68 6.78 13.69
N SER A 11 14.50 7.12 14.22
CA SER A 11 13.73 6.20 15.05
C SER A 11 13.16 5.10 14.16
N ILE A 12 13.39 3.84 14.54
CA ILE A 12 12.99 2.65 13.80
C ILE A 12 12.08 1.81 14.71
N THR A 13 11.02 1.25 14.15
CA THR A 13 10.10 0.35 14.86
C THR A 13 9.72 -0.79 13.93
N PHE A 14 9.97 -2.03 14.35
CA PHE A 14 9.60 -3.21 13.57
C PHE A 14 8.19 -3.68 13.92
N HIS A 15 7.44 -4.08 12.90
CA HIS A 15 6.10 -4.62 13.05
C HIS A 15 6.06 -6.04 12.48
N GLY A 16 5.62 -7.01 13.28
CA GLY A 16 5.56 -8.40 12.86
C GLY A 16 5.47 -9.39 14.03
N PRO A 17 5.73 -10.69 13.77
CA PRO A 17 5.78 -11.71 14.80
C PRO A 17 6.78 -11.34 15.92
N PRO A 18 6.42 -11.49 17.22
CA PRO A 18 7.24 -10.99 18.33
C PRO A 18 8.69 -11.48 18.32
N MET A 19 8.92 -12.75 17.93
CA MET A 19 10.26 -13.33 17.85
C MET A 19 11.13 -12.69 16.78
N LEU A 20 10.54 -12.32 15.64
CA LEU A 20 11.27 -11.65 14.56
C LEU A 20 11.55 -10.20 14.91
N VAL A 21 10.55 -9.49 15.46
CA VAL A 21 10.72 -8.11 15.93
C VAL A 21 11.88 -8.01 16.91
N ARG A 22 11.90 -8.88 17.93
CA ARG A 22 12.99 -8.91 18.91
C ARG A 22 14.36 -9.17 18.27
N SER A 23 14.43 -10.11 17.32
CA SER A 23 15.68 -10.40 16.60
C SER A 23 16.17 -9.19 15.80
N PHE A 24 15.26 -8.45 15.17
CA PHE A 24 15.61 -7.24 14.42
C PHE A 24 16.01 -6.08 15.33
N ASP A 25 15.35 -5.92 16.49
CA ASP A 25 15.75 -4.93 17.49
C ASP A 25 17.17 -5.21 18.00
N GLU A 26 17.47 -6.45 18.40
CA GLU A 26 18.81 -6.85 18.84
C GLU A 26 19.87 -6.61 17.76
N HIS A 27 19.56 -6.90 16.50
CA HIS A 27 20.47 -6.70 15.37
C HIS A 27 20.70 -5.21 15.06
N LEU A 28 19.63 -4.41 15.12
CA LEU A 28 19.69 -2.96 14.94
C LEU A 28 20.57 -2.29 16.01
N GLU A 29 20.43 -2.71 17.27
CA GLU A 29 21.25 -2.19 18.38
C GLU A 29 22.73 -2.54 18.21
N GLN A 30 23.04 -3.78 17.83
CA GLN A 30 24.42 -4.24 17.62
C GLN A 30 25.10 -3.48 16.46
N ASN A 31 24.36 -3.20 15.40
CA ASN A 31 24.90 -2.57 14.19
C ASN A 31 24.71 -1.05 14.14
N ARG A 32 24.23 -0.43 15.22
CA ARG A 32 23.93 1.02 15.25
C ARG A 32 25.09 1.90 14.79
N ASN A 33 26.31 1.49 15.13
CA ASN A 33 27.55 2.21 14.79
C ASN A 33 27.91 2.12 13.29
N HIS A 34 27.25 1.26 12.52
CA HIS A 34 27.46 1.15 11.07
C HIS A 34 26.59 2.14 10.27
N TRP A 35 25.74 2.92 10.95
CA TRP A 35 24.99 3.99 10.29
C TRP A 35 25.95 5.04 9.73
N ASN A 36 25.90 5.26 8.41
CA ASN A 36 26.73 6.24 7.74
C ASN A 36 25.92 7.52 7.44
N GLU A 37 26.13 8.57 8.25
CA GLU A 37 25.47 9.87 8.05
C GLU A 37 25.97 10.62 6.80
N ALA A 38 27.15 10.28 6.26
CA ALA A 38 27.62 10.83 4.99
C ALA A 38 26.93 10.17 3.78
N HIS A 39 26.22 9.07 3.99
CA HIS A 39 25.50 8.35 2.95
C HIS A 39 24.06 8.87 2.82
N SER A 40 23.70 9.39 1.65
CA SER A 40 22.37 9.98 1.41
C SER A 40 21.25 8.96 1.22
N ASN A 41 21.58 7.69 1.00
CA ASN A 41 20.59 6.64 0.77
C ASN A 41 20.31 5.85 2.05
N ILE A 42 19.17 6.17 2.68
CA ILE A 42 18.65 5.53 3.88
C ILE A 42 18.35 4.04 3.70
N ILE A 43 17.87 3.64 2.53
CA ILE A 43 17.51 2.24 2.28
C ILE A 43 18.76 1.38 2.35
N LEU A 44 19.83 1.80 1.69
CA LEU A 44 21.11 1.09 1.71
C LEU A 44 21.71 1.04 3.13
N ASN A 45 21.64 2.13 3.90
CA ASN A 45 22.09 2.11 5.31
C ASN A 45 21.31 1.07 6.13
N LEU A 46 20.00 1.01 5.95
CA LEU A 46 19.14 0.04 6.66
C LEU A 46 19.40 -1.40 6.21
N GLU A 47 19.61 -1.65 4.92
CA GLU A 47 19.98 -2.98 4.40
C GLU A 47 21.30 -3.47 5.00
N HIS A 48 22.31 -2.61 5.04
CA HIS A 48 23.60 -2.92 5.66
C HIS A 48 23.50 -3.14 7.17
N MET A 49 22.69 -2.34 7.87
CA MET A 49 22.52 -2.47 9.31
C MET A 49 21.73 -3.72 9.71
N LEU A 50 20.77 -4.13 8.88
CA LEU A 50 19.87 -5.24 9.16
C LEU A 50 20.31 -6.55 8.51
N ASP A 51 21.37 -6.53 7.71
CA ASP A 51 21.85 -7.65 6.89
C ASP A 51 20.74 -8.30 6.07
N ILE A 52 19.85 -7.46 5.51
CA ILE A 52 18.77 -7.87 4.63
C ILE A 52 18.81 -7.06 3.35
N THR A 53 18.33 -7.65 2.26
CA THR A 53 17.92 -6.90 1.08
C THR A 53 16.43 -6.66 1.17
N PHE A 54 16.00 -5.39 1.11
CA PHE A 54 14.59 -5.09 1.05
C PHE A 54 14.00 -5.61 -0.25
N PRO A 55 12.75 -6.11 -0.22
CA PRO A 55 12.07 -6.50 -1.44
C PRO A 55 11.96 -5.27 -2.34
N SER A 56 12.62 -5.32 -3.49
CA SER A 56 12.42 -4.31 -4.53
C SER A 56 11.00 -4.44 -5.09
N ASN A 57 10.43 -3.35 -5.58
CA ASN A 57 9.13 -3.36 -6.27
C ASN A 57 9.10 -4.31 -7.48
N ILE A 58 10.27 -4.77 -7.95
CA ILE A 58 10.44 -5.76 -9.01
C ILE A 58 10.14 -7.18 -8.49
N PHE A 59 10.41 -7.45 -7.21
CA PHE A 59 10.25 -8.77 -6.59
C PHE A 59 8.78 -9.14 -6.32
N PHE A 60 7.92 -8.14 -6.10
CA PHE A 60 6.46 -8.32 -6.12
C PHE A 60 5.93 -8.71 -7.52
N LYS A 61 6.71 -8.52 -8.58
CA LYS A 61 6.37 -9.01 -9.94
C LYS A 61 6.95 -10.39 -10.26
N SER A 62 7.89 -10.95 -9.49
CA SER A 62 8.67 -12.12 -9.94
C SER A 62 8.81 -13.29 -8.97
N LYS A 63 8.45 -13.18 -7.67
CA LYS A 63 8.69 -14.27 -6.70
C LYS A 63 7.47 -14.95 -6.07
N SER A 64 6.38 -15.06 -6.80
CA SER A 64 5.36 -16.11 -6.57
C SER A 64 4.81 -16.64 -7.91
N GLN A 65 5.67 -16.91 -8.89
CA GLN A 65 5.26 -17.62 -10.09
C GLN A 65 5.31 -19.14 -9.88
N THR A 66 4.66 -19.63 -8.83
CA THR A 66 3.98 -20.92 -8.89
C THR A 66 2.78 -20.72 -9.81
N LYS A 67 2.68 -21.54 -10.85
CA LYS A 67 1.82 -21.44 -12.04
C LYS A 67 0.29 -21.45 -11.80
N ASP A 68 -0.19 -21.04 -10.63
CA ASP A 68 -1.61 -20.96 -10.27
C ASP A 68 -1.99 -19.63 -9.58
N ASP A 69 -1.02 -18.78 -9.22
CA ASP A 69 -1.29 -17.38 -8.90
C ASP A 69 -1.50 -16.63 -10.21
N GLN A 70 -2.73 -16.71 -10.75
CA GLN A 70 -3.23 -15.75 -11.72
C GLN A 70 -2.78 -14.37 -11.24
N GLN A 71 -2.04 -13.66 -12.10
CA GLN A 71 -1.66 -12.28 -11.86
C GLN A 71 -2.88 -11.58 -11.26
N GLN A 72 -2.72 -11.01 -10.07
CA GLN A 72 -3.82 -10.33 -9.44
C GLN A 72 -4.13 -9.14 -10.36
N GLU A 73 -5.17 -9.28 -11.17
CA GLU A 73 -5.60 -8.32 -12.16
C GLU A 73 -6.69 -7.44 -11.57
N CYS A 74 -6.76 -6.20 -12.04
CA CYS A 74 -7.86 -5.31 -11.71
C CYS A 74 -9.21 -5.99 -12.01
N GLY A 75 -10.08 -6.12 -11.00
CA GLY A 75 -11.39 -6.77 -11.14
C GLY A 75 -12.42 -6.06 -12.03
N ILE A 76 -12.00 -5.06 -12.81
CA ILE A 76 -12.83 -4.27 -13.72
C ILE A 76 -12.25 -4.27 -15.14
N CYS A 77 -10.96 -3.94 -15.31
CA CYS A 77 -10.33 -3.89 -16.63
C CYS A 77 -9.53 -5.14 -17.00
N TYR A 78 -9.21 -6.00 -16.03
CA TYR A 78 -8.37 -7.18 -16.21
C TYR A 78 -6.90 -6.91 -16.55
N GLU A 79 -6.46 -5.65 -16.68
CA GLU A 79 -5.03 -5.35 -16.68
C GLU A 79 -4.37 -5.54 -15.30
N SER A 80 -3.13 -6.04 -15.33
CA SER A 80 -2.22 -6.16 -14.18
C SER A 80 -1.35 -4.92 -13.95
N THR A 81 -1.26 -4.02 -14.93
CA THR A 81 -0.39 -2.84 -14.89
C THR A 81 -1.21 -1.59 -14.67
N ILE A 82 -0.77 -0.77 -13.72
CA ILE A 82 -1.32 0.56 -13.51
C ILE A 82 -0.52 1.61 -14.30
N ASP A 83 -1.22 2.58 -14.90
CA ASP A 83 -0.59 3.76 -15.48
C ASP A 83 0.17 4.54 -14.40
N MET A 84 1.24 5.24 -14.78
CA MET A 84 2.26 5.85 -13.89
C MET A 84 1.74 6.73 -12.74
N ASN A 85 0.46 7.12 -12.73
CA ASN A 85 -0.17 7.97 -11.71
C ASN A 85 -1.44 7.35 -11.09
N GLY A 86 -1.57 6.02 -11.05
CA GLY A 86 -2.71 5.36 -10.38
C GLY A 86 -2.30 4.62 -9.11
N ALA A 87 -3.22 4.53 -8.15
CA ALA A 87 -3.12 3.63 -7.01
C ALA A 87 -3.92 2.33 -7.24
N ILE A 88 -3.45 1.23 -6.66
CA ILE A 88 -4.18 -0.03 -6.58
C ILE A 88 -4.87 -0.06 -5.21
N ILE A 89 -6.16 -0.39 -5.19
CA ILE A 89 -6.96 -0.56 -3.97
C ILE A 89 -7.41 -2.01 -3.84
N TYR A 90 -7.58 -2.47 -2.61
CA TYR A 90 -7.98 -3.84 -2.30
C TYR A 90 -9.27 -3.87 -1.50
N CYS A 91 -10.07 -4.90 -1.72
CA CYS A 91 -11.16 -5.23 -0.83
C CYS A 91 -10.62 -5.96 0.42
N GLU A 92 -10.56 -5.28 1.56
CA GLU A 92 -10.01 -5.79 2.84
C GLU A 92 -10.92 -6.80 3.57
N THR A 93 -12.05 -7.16 2.96
CA THR A 93 -12.91 -8.22 3.47
C THR A 93 -12.19 -9.56 3.49
N THR A 94 -12.29 -10.26 4.63
CA THR A 94 -11.87 -11.66 4.78
C THR A 94 -12.38 -12.53 3.61
N ASN A 95 -11.44 -13.15 2.90
CA ASN A 95 -11.65 -14.02 1.73
C ASN A 95 -12.00 -13.33 0.40
N CYS A 96 -12.07 -11.99 0.30
CA CYS A 96 -12.31 -11.33 -0.99
C CYS A 96 -10.99 -10.91 -1.66
N PHE A 97 -10.20 -10.06 -1.00
CA PHE A 97 -8.90 -9.56 -1.45
C PHE A 97 -8.82 -9.07 -2.91
N LYS A 98 -9.97 -8.79 -3.54
CA LYS A 98 -10.00 -8.39 -4.94
C LYS A 98 -9.36 -7.03 -5.10
N GLN A 99 -8.45 -6.92 -6.04
CA GLN A 99 -7.79 -5.67 -6.38
C GLN A 99 -8.51 -4.90 -7.49
N TYR A 100 -8.36 -3.59 -7.47
CA TYR A 100 -8.82 -2.67 -8.51
C TYR A 100 -7.81 -1.56 -8.70
N HIS A 101 -7.69 -1.05 -9.92
CA HIS A 101 -7.20 0.32 -10.08
C HIS A 101 -8.20 1.28 -9.45
N GLU A 102 -7.73 2.22 -8.64
CA GLU A 102 -8.56 3.23 -7.99
C GLU A 102 -9.45 3.96 -9.00
N LYS A 103 -8.88 4.33 -10.15
CA LYS A 103 -9.60 4.96 -11.27
C LYS A 103 -10.72 4.07 -11.83
N CYS A 104 -10.46 2.78 -12.01
CA CYS A 104 -11.46 1.83 -12.51
C CYS A 104 -12.62 1.70 -11.53
N TRP A 105 -12.33 1.59 -10.24
CA TRP A 105 -13.34 1.47 -9.20
C TRP A 105 -14.15 2.76 -9.04
N LYS A 106 -13.50 3.93 -8.96
CA LYS A 106 -14.18 5.24 -8.92
C LYS A 106 -15.05 5.48 -10.17
N SER A 107 -14.57 5.12 -11.36
CA SER A 107 -15.33 5.21 -12.61
C SER A 107 -16.55 4.28 -12.62
N TRP A 108 -16.39 3.05 -12.13
CA TRP A 108 -17.48 2.10 -11.98
C TRP A 108 -18.55 2.58 -11.01
N LEU A 109 -18.16 3.13 -9.85
CA LEU A 109 -19.08 3.73 -8.88
C LEU A 109 -19.90 4.86 -9.52
N ARG A 110 -19.27 5.77 -10.26
CA ARG A 110 -19.95 6.86 -10.97
C ARG A 110 -20.98 6.36 -11.98
N LYS A 111 -20.71 5.25 -12.67
CA LYS A 111 -21.65 4.64 -13.63
C LYS A 111 -22.80 3.89 -12.96
N LYS A 112 -22.66 3.49 -11.69
CA LYS A 112 -23.68 2.78 -10.92
C LYS A 112 -24.73 3.70 -10.32
N VAL A 113 -24.43 4.99 -10.14
CA VAL A 113 -25.43 5.97 -9.71
C VAL A 113 -26.42 6.19 -10.85
N PRO A 114 -27.72 5.82 -10.70
CA PRO A 114 -28.72 6.32 -11.61
C PRO A 114 -28.72 7.85 -11.47
N GLN A 115 -28.66 8.60 -12.57
CA GLN A 115 -28.78 10.06 -12.58
C GLN A 115 -30.20 10.54 -12.20
N ARG A 116 -30.82 9.93 -11.18
CA ARG A 116 -32.18 10.18 -10.73
C ARG A 116 -32.12 10.26 -9.21
N GLY A 117 -32.40 11.46 -8.69
CA GLY A 117 -32.23 11.86 -7.30
C GLY A 117 -32.84 10.89 -6.28
N GLY A 118 -31.98 10.06 -5.71
CA GLY A 118 -32.31 9.14 -4.63
C GLY A 118 -31.06 8.94 -3.78
N CYS A 119 -31.18 9.21 -2.49
CA CYS A 119 -30.12 9.13 -1.50
C CYS A 119 -29.76 7.66 -1.26
N ASP A 120 -28.95 7.05 -2.12
CA ASP A 120 -28.34 5.74 -1.87
C ASP A 120 -26.84 5.79 -2.21
N VAL A 121 -26.09 6.22 -1.19
CA VAL A 121 -24.71 5.83 -0.83
C VAL A 121 -23.64 5.95 -1.92
N LEU A 122 -23.38 7.17 -2.38
CA LEU A 122 -22.01 7.64 -2.58
C LEU A 122 -21.76 8.82 -1.64
N ASP A 123 -21.28 8.53 -0.44
CA ASP A 123 -20.63 9.55 0.37
C ASP A 123 -19.21 9.75 -0.20
N ILE A 124 -19.10 10.43 -1.35
CA ILE A 124 -17.88 11.17 -1.63
C ILE A 124 -17.94 12.39 -0.72
N VAL A 125 -17.55 12.21 0.54
CA VAL A 125 -17.39 13.34 1.45
C VAL A 125 -16.11 14.03 1.00
N VAL A 126 -16.28 15.11 0.24
CA VAL A 126 -15.21 16.09 0.07
C VAL A 126 -15.15 16.84 1.39
N ASP A 127 -14.22 16.47 2.27
CA ASP A 127 -13.99 17.24 3.48
C ASP A 127 -13.26 18.53 3.11
N GLU A 128 -14.03 19.63 2.99
CA GLU A 128 -13.53 20.97 2.67
C GLU A 128 -12.57 21.52 3.74
N ARG A 129 -12.47 20.88 4.92
CA ARG A 129 -11.54 21.26 5.99
C ARG A 129 -10.21 20.49 5.94
N MET A 130 -10.13 19.37 5.21
CA MET A 130 -8.94 18.51 5.18
C MET A 130 -8.32 18.25 3.81
N ASN A 131 -8.91 18.74 2.71
CA ASN A 131 -8.37 18.53 1.35
C ASN A 131 -8.17 17.04 0.98
N THR A 132 -8.92 16.14 1.64
CA THR A 132 -8.91 14.68 1.42
C THR A 132 -10.23 14.26 0.78
N THR A 133 -10.18 13.54 -0.34
CA THR A 133 -11.37 13.04 -1.04
C THR A 133 -11.60 11.59 -0.66
N THR A 134 -12.30 11.36 0.45
CA THR A 134 -12.68 10.00 0.84
C THR A 134 -13.78 9.49 -0.11
N ALA A 135 -13.55 8.33 -0.73
CA ALA A 135 -14.52 7.63 -1.58
C ALA A 135 -14.87 6.28 -0.96
N SER A 136 -16.16 6.03 -0.78
CA SER A 136 -16.70 4.77 -0.25
C SER A 136 -17.68 4.13 -1.24
N GLY A 137 -17.68 2.80 -1.34
CA GLY A 137 -18.65 2.08 -2.18
C GLY A 137 -18.45 0.56 -2.19
N PRO A 138 -19.34 -0.22 -2.82
CA PRO A 138 -19.31 -1.67 -2.74
C PRO A 138 -18.22 -2.31 -3.62
N CYS A 139 -17.66 -3.42 -3.15
CA CYS A 139 -16.87 -4.35 -3.95
C CYS A 139 -17.74 -5.08 -4.99
N LEU A 140 -17.25 -5.27 -6.22
CA LEU A 140 -18.02 -6.00 -7.26
C LEU A 140 -18.30 -7.46 -6.86
N PHE A 141 -17.39 -8.09 -6.10
CA PHE A 141 -17.42 -9.52 -5.83
C PHE A 141 -18.14 -9.84 -4.52
N CYS A 142 -17.73 -9.23 -3.40
CA CYS A 142 -18.30 -9.55 -2.08
C CYS A 142 -19.38 -8.55 -1.60
N LYS A 143 -19.63 -7.47 -2.35
CA LYS A 143 -20.60 -6.41 -2.02
C LYS A 143 -20.33 -5.61 -0.74
N LYS A 144 -19.28 -5.92 0.03
CA LYS A 144 -18.87 -5.11 1.18
C LYS A 144 -18.17 -3.83 0.72
N ASN A 145 -18.26 -2.79 1.55
CA ASN A 145 -17.72 -1.48 1.21
C ASN A 145 -16.19 -1.47 1.23
N ILE A 146 -15.63 -0.82 0.24
CA ILE A 146 -14.23 -0.41 0.14
C ILE A 146 -14.21 1.08 0.45
N ILE A 147 -13.29 1.52 1.31
CA ILE A 147 -13.10 2.92 1.70
C ILE A 147 -11.71 3.33 1.24
N VAL A 148 -11.62 4.45 0.52
CA VAL A 148 -10.37 5.01 -0.02
C VAL A 148 -10.28 6.45 0.44
N ASN A 149 -9.15 6.87 1.01
CA ASN A 149 -8.90 8.24 1.50
C ASN A 149 -8.16 9.10 0.47
#